data_AF-A0A8T7EUM0-F1
#
_entry.id   AF-A0A8T7EUM0-F1
#
_cell.length_a   1.000
_cell.length_b   1.000
_cell.length_c   1.000
_cell.angle_alpha   90.00
_cell.angle_beta   90.00
_cell.angle_gamma   90.00
#
_symmetry.space_group_name_H-M   'P 1'
#
loop_
_entity.id
_entity.type
_entity.pdbx_description
1 polymer ?
#
loop_
_entity_poly.entity_id
_entity_poly.type
_entity_poly.pdbx_seq_one_letter_code
_entity_poly.pdbx_strand_id
1 'polypeptide(L)'
;MRNPFHADADSAVTLLTGSNMSGKSSLLRAVGLNIVLAYTGSVADADAMRLGHFRLFTCIRVSDSVVEGLSYFYAEVRRLRAPARRAGCA
;
A
#
# COMPACT_ATOMS: atom_id res chain seq x y z
N MET A 1 6.62 -14.21 12.13
CA MET A 1 7.90 -13.74 11.55
C MET A 1 7.88 -12.22 11.54
N ARG A 2 8.91 -11.57 12.06
CA ARG A 2 9.07 -10.11 11.98
C ARG A 2 9.71 -9.74 10.64
N ASN A 3 9.22 -8.71 9.96
CA ASN A 3 9.75 -8.27 8.67
C ASN A 3 10.04 -6.75 8.72
N PRO A 4 11.30 -6.34 8.93
CA PRO A 4 11.65 -4.93 8.99
C PRO A 4 11.46 -4.27 7.62
N PHE A 5 10.89 -3.07 7.61
CA PHE A 5 10.69 -2.29 6.40
C PHE A 5 11.18 -0.87 6.63
N HIS A 6 11.98 -0.36 5.70
CA HIS A 6 12.49 1.00 5.71
C HIS A 6 12.27 1.63 4.33
N ALA A 7 11.68 2.82 4.31
CA ALA A 7 11.53 3.63 3.12
C ALA A 7 12.16 4.99 3.42
N ASP A 8 13.09 5.40 2.56
CA ASP A 8 13.80 6.67 2.68
C ASP A 8 12.98 7.79 2.04
N ALA A 9 12.99 8.98 2.64
CA ALA A 9 12.24 10.13 2.15
C ALA A 9 12.80 10.68 0.82
N ASP A 10 14.10 10.49 0.55
CA ASP A 10 14.77 10.91 -0.69
C ASP A 10 14.54 9.89 -1.81
N SER A 11 14.12 8.67 -1.47
CA SER A 11 13.78 7.63 -2.44
C SER A 11 12.30 7.70 -2.83
N ALA A 12 12.02 8.30 -3.98
CA ALA A 12 10.64 8.44 -4.49
C ALA A 12 9.92 7.09 -4.73
N VAL A 13 10.66 5.99 -4.94
CA VAL A 13 10.10 4.67 -5.24
C VAL A 13 10.92 3.56 -4.59
N THR A 14 10.24 2.63 -3.89
CA THR A 14 10.82 1.38 -3.40
C THR A 14 10.30 0.20 -4.22
N LEU A 15 11.19 -0.55 -4.87
CA LEU A 15 10.84 -1.74 -5.64
C LEU A 15 10.97 -3.01 -4.78
N LEU A 16 9.85 -3.69 -4.56
CA LEU A 16 9.81 -4.97 -3.84
C LEU A 16 9.70 -6.14 -4.82
N THR A 17 10.78 -6.91 -5.00
CA THR A 17 10.84 -8.06 -5.91
C THR A 17 10.91 -9.40 -5.15
N GLY A 18 10.72 -10.52 -5.85
CA GLY A 18 10.77 -11.88 -5.30
C GLY A 18 9.76 -12.83 -5.96
N SER A 19 9.87 -14.13 -5.70
CA SER A 19 9.01 -15.17 -6.30
C SER A 19 7.53 -15.00 -5.95
N ASN A 20 6.63 -15.53 -6.79
CA ASN A 20 5.22 -15.61 -6.41
C ASN A 20 5.08 -16.34 -5.07
N MET A 21 4.15 -15.88 -4.23
CA MET A 21 3.93 -16.39 -2.87
C MET A 21 5.05 -16.14 -1.84
N SER A 22 6.11 -15.38 -2.18
CA SER A 22 7.19 -15.01 -1.23
C SER A 22 6.78 -14.06 -0.09
N GLY A 23 5.48 -13.76 0.06
CA GLY A 23 4.97 -12.89 1.13
C GLY A 23 4.98 -11.39 0.85
N LYS A 24 5.30 -10.94 -0.37
CA LYS A 24 5.31 -9.49 -0.74
C LYS A 24 4.00 -8.78 -0.44
N SER A 25 2.87 -9.35 -0.90
CA SER A 25 1.55 -8.77 -0.64
C SER A 25 1.19 -8.77 0.84
N SER A 26 1.65 -9.78 1.59
CA SER A 26 1.46 -9.86 3.04
C SER A 26 2.25 -8.76 3.76
N LEU A 27 3.51 -8.52 3.36
CA LEU A 27 4.32 -7.42 3.88
C LEU A 27 3.65 -6.07 3.64
N LEU A 28 3.24 -5.78 2.40
CA LEU A 28 2.61 -4.50 2.06
C LEU A 28 1.29 -4.27 2.83
N ARG A 29 0.49 -5.33 3.02
CA ARG A 29 -0.72 -5.27 3.86
C ARG A 29 -0.40 -5.02 5.33
N ALA A 30 0.60 -5.70 5.89
CA ALA A 30 1.02 -5.52 7.28
C ALA A 30 1.53 -4.09 7.54
N VAL A 31 2.35 -3.54 6.63
CA VAL A 31 2.81 -2.14 6.70
C VAL A 31 1.62 -1.19 6.62
N GLY A 32 0.72 -1.37 5.65
CA GLY A 32 -0.47 -0.54 5.49
C GLY A 32 -1.39 -0.56 6.72
N LEU A 33 -1.64 -1.73 7.31
CA LEU A 33 -2.43 -1.87 8.53
C LEU A 33 -1.79 -1.15 9.72
N ASN A 34 -0.48 -1.31 9.92
CA ASN A 34 0.23 -0.61 10.99
C ASN A 34 0.19 0.92 10.83
N ILE A 35 0.26 1.43 9.60
CA ILE A 35 0.09 2.87 9.33
C ILE A 35 -1.31 3.34 9.73
N VAL A 36 -2.34 2.59 9.36
CA VAL A 36 -3.73 2.91 9.74
C VAL A 36 -3.90 2.91 11.25
N LEU A 37 -3.39 1.88 11.95
CA LEU A 37 -3.43 1.79 13.41
C LEU A 37 -2.72 2.98 14.07
N ALA A 38 -1.55 3.36 13.59
CA ALA A 38 -0.82 4.51 14.10
C ALA A 38 -1.63 5.82 13.92
N TYR A 39 -2.27 6.02 12.76
CA TYR A 39 -3.06 7.23 12.49
C TYR A 39 -4.38 7.29 13.24
N THR A 40 -4.91 6.16 13.72
CA THR A 40 -6.08 6.14 14.61
C THR A 40 -5.70 6.26 16.09
N GLY A 41 -4.41 6.39 16.41
CA GLY A 41 -3.91 6.43 17.79
C GLY A 41 -3.90 5.07 18.49
N SER A 42 -4.06 3.98 17.74
CA SER A 42 -3.98 2.61 18.25
C SER A 42 -2.53 2.13 18.37
N VAL A 43 -2.34 0.99 19.02
CA VAL A 43 -1.04 0.31 19.09
C VAL A 43 -0.77 -0.40 17.76
N ALA A 44 0.38 -0.12 17.16
CA ALA A 44 0.88 -0.85 16.00
C ALA A 44 1.52 -2.18 16.44
N ASP A 45 1.36 -3.22 15.63
CA ASP A 45 2.04 -4.51 15.77
C ASP A 45 3.47 -4.41 15.19
N ALA A 46 4.35 -3.72 15.92
CA ALA A 46 5.76 -3.53 15.58
C ALA A 46 6.61 -3.29 16.85
N ASP A 47 7.90 -3.67 16.83
CA ASP A 47 8.83 -3.35 17.94
C ASP A 47 9.09 -1.84 18.05
N ALA A 48 9.18 -1.18 16.90
CA ALA A 48 9.35 0.26 16.79
C ALA A 48 8.78 0.72 15.45
N MET A 49 8.14 1.87 15.45
CA MET A 49 7.58 2.47 14.24
C MET A 49 7.84 3.97 14.23
N ARG A 50 8.39 4.47 13.12
CA ARG A 50 8.57 5.90 12.85
C ARG A 50 7.89 6.23 11.54
N LEU A 51 6.99 7.21 11.54
CA LEU A 51 6.17 7.59 10.40
C LEU A 51 6.12 9.10 10.28
N GLY A 52 6.21 9.61 9.05
CA GLY A 52 5.81 10.98 8.74
C GLY A 52 4.30 11.11 8.51
N HIS A 53 3.82 12.33 8.31
CA HIS A 53 2.44 12.59 7.90
C HIS A 53 2.31 12.49 6.38
N PHE A 54 1.50 11.55 5.90
CA PHE A 54 1.21 11.38 4.47
C PHE A 54 -0.17 10.73 4.29
N ARG A 55 -0.68 10.78 3.05
CA ARG A 55 -1.91 10.07 2.68
C ARG A 55 -1.56 8.67 2.21
N LEU A 56 -2.12 7.64 2.86
CA LEU A 56 -1.93 6.24 2.48
C LEU A 56 -2.86 5.87 1.31
N PHE A 57 -2.30 5.36 0.23
CA PHE A 57 -3.03 4.77 -0.89
C PHE A 57 -2.55 3.34 -1.12
N THR A 58 -3.45 2.42 -1.48
CA THR A 58 -3.10 1.03 -1.78
C THR A 58 -3.78 0.55 -3.05
N CYS A 59 -3.06 -0.26 -3.83
CA CYS A 59 -3.58 -0.96 -5.01
C CYS A 59 -3.17 -2.44 -4.93
N ILE A 60 -3.42 -3.06 -3.78
CA ILE A 60 -3.15 -4.48 -3.53
C ILE A 60 -4.50 -5.16 -3.68
N ARG A 61 -4.75 -5.87 -4.77
CA ARG A 61 -6.08 -6.44 -5.05
C ARG A 61 -6.62 -7.22 -3.84
N VAL A 62 -7.82 -6.86 -3.41
CA VAL A 62 -8.67 -7.61 -2.48
C VAL A 62 -10.01 -7.73 -3.20
N SER A 63 -10.28 -8.92 -3.76
CA SER A 63 -11.52 -9.38 -4.41
C SER A 63 -12.32 -8.39 -5.26
N ASP A 64 -12.48 -8.68 -6.55
CA ASP A 64 -13.42 -7.94 -7.41
C ASP A 64 -14.88 -8.33 -7.09
N SER A 65 -15.76 -7.33 -6.95
CA SER A 65 -17.16 -7.53 -7.35
C SER A 65 -17.22 -7.46 -8.88
N VAL A 66 -17.79 -8.48 -9.51
CA VAL A 66 -17.94 -8.65 -10.97
C VAL A 66 -19.01 -7.69 -11.51
N VAL A 67 -18.80 -6.39 -11.42
CA VAL A 67 -19.80 -5.39 -11.86
C VAL A 67 -19.10 -4.28 -12.63
N GLU A 68 -19.69 -3.96 -13.79
CA GLU A 68 -19.27 -3.02 -14.84
C GLU A 68 -18.54 -3.69 -16.02
N GLY A 69 -19.21 -3.77 -17.18
CA GLY A 69 -18.75 -4.40 -18.44
C GLY A 69 -17.55 -3.75 -19.12
N LEU A 70 -16.55 -3.35 -18.35
CA LEU A 70 -15.25 -2.83 -18.78
C LEU A 70 -14.23 -3.97 -18.80
N SER A 71 -13.22 -3.88 -19.67
CA SER A 71 -12.13 -4.85 -19.65
C SER A 71 -11.37 -4.77 -18.31
N TYR A 72 -10.96 -5.92 -17.80
CA TYR A 72 -10.17 -6.05 -16.58
C TYR A 72 -8.93 -5.14 -16.58
N PHE A 73 -8.25 -5.04 -17.74
CA PHE A 73 -7.11 -4.16 -17.92
C PHE A 73 -7.47 -2.69 -17.72
N TYR A 74 -8.58 -2.22 -18.33
CA TYR A 74 -9.02 -0.84 -18.20
C TYR A 74 -9.45 -0.50 -16.77
N ALA A 75 -10.09 -1.45 -16.07
CA ALA A 75 -10.43 -1.29 -14.66
C ALA A 75 -9.17 -1.10 -13.78
N GLU A 76 -8.11 -1.88 -14.01
CA GLU A 76 -6.86 -1.77 -13.25
C GLU A 76 -6.13 -0.44 -13.52
N VAL A 77 -6.07 0.00 -14.78
CA VAL A 77 -5.50 1.31 -15.16
C VAL A 77 -6.25 2.46 -14.46
N ARG A 78 -7.59 2.39 -14.39
CA ARG A 78 -8.39 3.41 -13.68
C ARG A 78 -8.11 3.43 -12.18
N ARG A 79 -7.91 2.27 -11.54
CA ARG A 79 -7.57 2.17 -10.12
C ARG A 79 -6.23 2.81 -9.81
N LEU A 80 -5.22 2.62 -10.66
CA LEU A 80 -3.90 3.27 -10.52
C LEU A 80 -3.97 4.79 -10.72
N ARG A 81 -4.85 5.27 -11.60
CA ARG A 81 -4.97 6.70 -11.93
C ARG A 81 -5.61 7.52 -10.80
N ALA A 82 -6.47 6.92 -9.98
CA ALA A 82 -7.19 7.66 -8.93
C ALA A 82 -6.26 8.21 -7.82
N PRO A 83 -5.35 7.42 -7.21
CA PRO A 83 -4.34 7.94 -6.29
C PRO A 83 -3.44 8.99 -6.93
N ALA A 84 -2.97 8.77 -8.17
CA ALA A 84 -2.07 9.69 -8.87
C ALA A 84 -2.65 11.12 -8.99
N ARG A 85 -3.97 11.24 -9.26
CA ARG A 85 -4.64 12.55 -9.32
C ARG A 85 -4.75 13.23 -7.95
N ARG A 86 -4.90 12.45 -6.88
CA ARG A 86 -5.03 12.98 -5.51
C ARG A 86 -3.68 13.34 -4.88
N ALA A 87 -2.61 12.68 -5.31
CA ALA A 87 -1.25 12.99 -4.89
C ALA A 87 -0.74 14.32 -5.46
N GLY A 88 -1.17 14.69 -6.69
CA GLY A 88 -0.83 15.97 -7.32
C GLY A 88 -1.67 17.18 -6.88
N CYS A 89 -2.65 16.99 -5.99
CA CYS A 89 -3.34 18.10 -5.31
C CYS A 89 -2.66 18.32 -3.95
N ALA A 90 -1.53 19.02 -3.98
CA ALA A 90 -0.87 19.62 -2.84
C ALA A 90 -0.68 21.12 -3.15
#